data_AF-A0A7J0EJT4-F1
#
_entry.id   AF-A0A7J0EJT4-F1
#
_cell.length_a   1.000
_cell.length_b   1.000
_cell.length_c   1.000
_cell.angle_alpha   90.00
_cell.angle_beta   90.00
_cell.angle_gamma   90.00
#
_symmetry.space_group_name_H-M   'P 1'
#
loop_
_entity.id
_entity.type
_entity.pdbx_description
1 polymer ?
#
loop_
_entity_poly.entity_id
_entity_poly.type
_entity_poly.pdbx_seq_one_letter_code
_entity_poly.pdbx_strand_id
1 'polypeptide(L)'
;MVVISKIKRLSKTLVKKDPIRRQVLRVKGCFAGSKAENLLEQGDMILAINEEPITCFRDVEDACHALDQCDESDGNLNMTIFRQGREIELLVGTDVRDGNGTTRVINWCGCIVQNPHPAVRALGFLPAEGHGVYVARWCHGSPGNRYGLHSRQWIVEVNGNPTPDLDAFLDVTKEIESDDFVRVRTVHLNGKPCVLTLKQDLHYWPTWEVRFDPDTAMWRHKTIKAL
;
A
#
# COMPACT_ATOMS: atom_id res chain seq x y z
N MET A 1 13.64 9.61 -37.93
CA MET A 1 13.06 10.96 -38.19
C MET A 1 11.67 11.15 -37.56
N VAL A 2 10.80 10.13 -37.57
CA VAL A 2 9.42 10.17 -37.01
C VAL A 2 9.34 10.38 -35.49
N VAL A 3 10.26 9.78 -34.72
CA VAL A 3 10.29 9.91 -33.24
C VAL A 3 10.57 11.36 -32.81
N ILE A 4 11.51 12.03 -33.47
CA ILE A 4 11.88 13.43 -33.15
C ILE A 4 10.75 14.40 -33.51
N SER A 5 9.98 14.13 -34.57
CA SER A 5 8.84 14.99 -34.93
C SER A 5 7.67 14.87 -33.96
N LYS A 6 7.40 13.67 -33.41
CA LYS A 6 6.31 13.46 -32.44
C LYS A 6 6.63 14.10 -31.08
N ILE A 7 7.87 13.94 -30.59
CA ILE A 7 8.38 14.61 -29.37
C ILE A 7 8.32 16.15 -29.49
N LYS A 8 8.69 16.71 -30.64
CA LYS A 8 8.56 18.16 -30.90
C LYS A 8 7.11 18.64 -30.93
N ARG A 9 6.15 17.77 -31.27
CA ARG A 9 4.72 18.11 -31.26
C ARG A 9 4.19 18.19 -29.84
N LEU A 10 4.38 17.13 -29.04
CA LEU A 10 3.88 17.09 -27.66
C LEU A 10 4.56 18.13 -26.76
N SER A 11 5.86 18.39 -26.93
CA SER A 11 6.53 19.48 -26.19
C SER A 11 5.94 20.85 -26.50
N LYS A 12 5.60 21.13 -27.77
CA LYS A 12 4.87 22.36 -28.14
C LYS A 12 3.47 22.38 -27.54
N THR A 13 2.78 21.26 -27.49
CA THR A 13 1.44 21.17 -26.88
C THR A 13 1.49 21.46 -25.38
N LEU A 14 2.47 20.90 -24.65
CA LEU A 14 2.68 21.17 -23.23
C LEU A 14 2.96 22.64 -22.95
N VAL A 15 3.85 23.26 -23.74
CA VAL A 15 4.15 24.70 -23.64
C VAL A 15 2.94 25.57 -23.97
N LYS A 16 2.06 25.13 -24.88
CA LYS A 16 0.81 25.83 -25.17
C LYS A 16 -0.20 25.72 -24.02
N LYS A 17 -0.28 24.57 -23.35
CA LYS A 17 -1.19 24.34 -22.22
C LYS A 17 -0.78 25.15 -20.99
N ASP A 18 0.51 25.18 -20.66
CA ASP A 18 1.03 25.99 -19.55
C ASP A 18 2.25 26.82 -20.00
N PRO A 19 2.02 27.99 -20.64
CA PRO A 19 3.08 28.82 -21.20
C PRO A 19 3.95 29.49 -20.14
N ILE A 20 3.44 29.59 -18.90
CA ILE A 20 4.11 30.26 -17.79
C ILE A 20 5.03 29.28 -17.06
N ARG A 21 4.52 28.15 -16.57
CA ARG A 21 5.31 27.22 -15.75
C ARG A 21 6.23 26.33 -16.58
N ARG A 22 5.79 25.94 -17.79
CA ARG A 22 6.55 25.09 -18.73
C ARG A 22 7.15 23.85 -18.06
N GLN A 23 6.32 23.14 -17.31
CA GLN A 23 6.72 22.00 -16.50
C GLN A 23 6.15 20.69 -17.03
N VAL A 24 6.74 19.57 -16.60
CA VAL A 24 6.27 18.22 -16.86
C VAL A 24 6.27 17.45 -15.55
N LEU A 25 5.30 16.56 -15.35
CA LEU A 25 5.27 15.70 -14.18
C LEU A 25 6.25 14.54 -14.36
N ARG A 26 7.07 14.32 -13.34
CA ARG A 26 8.02 13.20 -13.30
C ARG A 26 7.60 12.21 -12.22
N VAL A 27 7.54 10.93 -12.59
CA VAL A 27 7.28 9.84 -11.66
C VAL A 27 8.43 9.75 -10.65
N LYS A 28 8.13 9.97 -9.37
CA LYS A 28 9.10 9.83 -8.28
C LYS A 28 9.27 8.37 -7.85
N GLY A 29 8.18 7.60 -7.90
CA GLY A 29 8.08 6.19 -7.54
C GLY A 29 6.60 5.79 -7.49
N CYS A 30 6.35 4.49 -7.50
CA CYS A 30 5.02 3.92 -7.34
C CYS A 30 4.81 3.40 -5.92
N PHE A 31 3.55 3.37 -5.48
CA PHE A 31 3.21 2.64 -4.27
C PHE A 31 3.39 1.14 -4.53
N ALA A 32 4.03 0.44 -3.60
CA ALA A 32 4.16 -1.00 -3.70
C ALA A 32 2.79 -1.69 -3.68
N GLY A 33 2.62 -2.71 -4.52
CA GLY A 33 1.35 -3.41 -4.78
C GLY A 33 0.29 -2.57 -5.49
N SER A 34 0.63 -1.42 -6.07
CA SER A 34 -0.32 -0.63 -6.86
C SER A 34 -0.43 -1.15 -8.29
N LYS A 35 -1.53 -0.84 -8.98
CA LYS A 35 -1.69 -1.21 -10.40
C LYS A 35 -0.67 -0.53 -11.32
N ALA A 36 0.02 0.51 -10.83
CA ALA A 36 1.05 1.25 -11.56
C ALA A 36 2.49 0.75 -11.29
N GLU A 37 2.72 -0.10 -10.27
CA GLU A 37 4.06 -0.46 -9.78
C GLU A 37 4.97 -1.06 -10.85
N ASN A 38 4.44 -1.90 -11.73
CA ASN A 38 5.22 -2.60 -12.76
C ASN A 38 5.13 -1.95 -14.14
N LEU A 39 4.43 -0.82 -14.26
CA LEU A 39 4.19 -0.13 -15.54
C LEU A 39 4.98 1.17 -15.63
N LEU A 40 4.95 1.96 -14.55
CA LEU A 40 5.66 3.22 -14.45
C LEU A 40 6.97 3.05 -13.69
N GLU A 41 8.02 3.68 -14.20
CA GLU A 41 9.35 3.65 -13.61
C GLU A 41 9.74 5.01 -13.05
N GLN A 42 10.63 5.00 -12.05
CA GLN A 42 11.19 6.23 -11.52
C GLN A 42 11.92 7.02 -12.62
N GLY A 43 11.56 8.29 -12.78
CA GLY A 43 12.14 9.17 -13.77
C GLY A 43 11.32 9.32 -15.06
N ASP A 44 10.27 8.51 -15.24
CA ASP A 44 9.34 8.69 -16.35
C ASP A 44 8.72 10.09 -16.31
N MET A 45 8.65 10.73 -17.48
CA MET A 45 7.95 12.01 -17.64
C MET A 45 6.59 11.74 -18.27
N ILE A 46 5.52 12.17 -17.61
CA ILE A 46 4.16 11.98 -18.12
C ILE A 46 3.82 13.16 -19.02
N LEU A 47 3.48 12.87 -20.28
CA LEU A 47 3.19 13.88 -21.29
C LEU A 47 1.68 14.09 -21.48
N ALA A 48 0.92 13.01 -21.52
CA ALA A 48 -0.52 13.06 -21.75
C ALA A 48 -1.23 11.89 -21.07
N ILE A 49 -2.52 12.07 -20.79
CA ILE A 49 -3.45 11.03 -20.34
C ILE A 49 -4.68 11.12 -21.24
N ASN A 50 -5.12 10.00 -21.81
CA ASN A 50 -6.24 9.90 -22.74
C ASN A 50 -6.14 10.93 -23.89
N GLU A 51 -4.95 11.05 -24.47
CA GLU A 51 -4.58 12.03 -25.51
C GLU A 51 -4.59 13.51 -25.07
N GLU A 52 -4.98 13.81 -23.83
CA GLU A 52 -4.93 15.16 -23.28
C GLU A 52 -3.57 15.46 -22.63
N PRO A 53 -2.91 16.57 -23.01
CA PRO A 53 -1.63 16.95 -22.41
C PRO A 53 -1.79 17.27 -20.92
N ILE A 54 -0.86 16.81 -20.09
CA ILE A 54 -0.88 17.10 -18.65
C ILE A 54 0.34 17.91 -18.21
N THR A 55 0.14 18.90 -17.35
CA THR A 55 1.22 19.77 -16.83
C THR A 55 1.20 19.89 -15.32
N CYS A 56 0.10 19.56 -14.64
CA CYS A 56 -0.02 19.69 -13.19
C CYS A 56 -0.83 18.54 -12.56
N PHE A 57 -0.76 18.42 -11.23
CA PHE A 57 -1.49 17.37 -10.50
C PHE A 57 -3.00 17.42 -10.71
N ARG A 58 -3.56 18.63 -10.90
CA ARG A 58 -4.99 18.80 -11.19
C ARG A 58 -5.40 18.11 -12.49
N ASP A 59 -4.57 18.15 -13.53
CA ASP A 59 -4.88 17.44 -14.78
C ASP A 59 -4.98 15.92 -14.57
N VAL A 60 -4.17 15.37 -13.64
CA VAL A 60 -4.21 13.95 -13.29
C VAL A 60 -5.47 13.63 -12.47
N GLU A 61 -5.82 14.49 -11.52
CA GLU A 61 -7.05 14.36 -10.73
C GLU A 61 -8.30 14.40 -11.62
N ASP A 62 -8.35 15.35 -12.56
CA ASP A 62 -9.45 15.50 -13.51
C ASP A 62 -9.58 14.26 -14.41
N ALA A 63 -8.45 13.71 -14.89
CA ALA A 63 -8.43 12.49 -15.70
C ALA A 63 -8.90 11.25 -14.92
N CYS A 64 -8.51 11.12 -13.65
CA CYS A 64 -9.01 10.06 -12.77
C CYS A 64 -10.51 10.21 -12.51
N HIS A 65 -10.97 11.43 -12.22
CA HIS A 65 -12.38 11.69 -11.93
C HIS A 65 -13.29 11.43 -13.14
N ALA A 66 -12.80 11.68 -14.35
CA ALA A 66 -13.52 11.35 -15.58
C ALA A 66 -13.76 9.83 -15.71
N LEU A 67 -12.87 8.97 -15.19
CA LEU A 67 -13.09 7.52 -15.17
C LEU A 67 -14.22 7.12 -14.22
N ASP A 68 -14.35 7.79 -13.08
CA ASP A 68 -15.38 7.47 -12.07
C ASP A 68 -16.79 7.77 -12.56
N GLN A 69 -16.94 8.65 -13.55
CA GLN A 69 -18.24 9.02 -14.15
C GLN A 69 -18.71 8.06 -15.24
N CYS A 70 -17.83 7.15 -15.71
CA CYS A 70 -18.15 6.21 -16.76
C CYS A 70 -18.37 4.81 -16.16
N ASP A 71 -19.63 4.36 -16.10
CA ASP A 71 -20.01 3.04 -15.54
C ASP A 71 -19.36 1.84 -16.27
N GLU A 72 -18.91 2.01 -17.52
CA GLU A 72 -18.23 0.99 -18.34
C GLU A 72 -16.69 1.12 -18.36
N SER A 73 -16.10 1.96 -17.50
CA SER A 73 -14.66 2.16 -17.46
C SER A 73 -13.93 0.96 -16.83
N ASP A 74 -12.94 0.41 -17.54
CA ASP A 74 -12.03 -0.64 -17.02
C ASP A 74 -11.11 -0.13 -15.88
N GLY A 75 -11.27 1.11 -15.42
CA GLY A 75 -10.43 1.72 -14.38
C GLY A 75 -8.98 1.93 -14.83
N ASN A 76 -8.77 2.06 -16.14
CA ASN A 76 -7.46 2.21 -16.75
C ASN A 76 -7.35 3.57 -17.47
N LEU A 77 -6.17 4.18 -17.39
CA LEU A 77 -5.81 5.42 -18.09
C LEU A 77 -4.81 5.11 -19.19
N ASN A 78 -5.05 5.65 -20.39
CA ASN A 78 -4.05 5.59 -21.45
C ASN A 78 -3.03 6.72 -21.26
N MET A 79 -1.84 6.39 -20.78
CA MET A 79 -0.79 7.35 -20.44
C MET A 79 0.30 7.39 -21.52
N THR A 80 0.56 8.56 -22.06
CA THR A 80 1.72 8.82 -22.91
C THR A 80 2.89 9.27 -22.02
N ILE A 81 3.93 8.46 -21.93
CA ILE A 81 5.13 8.76 -21.15
C ILE A 81 6.36 8.96 -22.04
N PHE A 82 7.38 9.59 -21.46
CA PHE A 82 8.70 9.71 -22.05
C PHE A 82 9.75 9.04 -21.17
N ARG A 83 10.32 7.95 -21.67
CA ARG A 83 11.34 7.12 -21.01
C ARG A 83 12.53 6.94 -21.94
N GLN A 84 13.74 7.22 -21.45
CA GLN A 84 15.00 7.00 -22.19
C GLN A 84 15.02 7.55 -23.63
N GLY A 85 14.47 8.75 -23.85
CA GLY A 85 14.47 9.38 -25.18
C GLY A 85 13.35 8.93 -26.12
N ARG A 86 12.44 8.05 -25.66
CA ARG A 86 11.34 7.50 -26.44
C ARG A 86 10.00 7.81 -25.81
N GLU A 87 9.02 8.05 -26.66
CA GLU A 87 7.61 8.16 -26.30
C GLU A 87 7.00 6.76 -26.27
N ILE A 88 6.29 6.44 -25.19
CA ILE A 88 5.68 5.13 -24.95
C ILE A 88 4.24 5.36 -24.49
N GLU A 89 3.30 4.67 -25.11
CA GLU A 89 1.91 4.62 -24.66
C GLU A 89 1.74 3.42 -23.72
N LEU A 90 1.17 3.65 -22.55
CA LEU A 90 0.94 2.62 -21.53
C LEU A 90 -0.51 2.68 -21.05
N LEU A 91 -1.13 1.52 -20.89
CA LEU A 91 -2.41 1.42 -20.22
C LEU A 91 -2.17 1.18 -18.72
N VAL A 92 -2.45 2.17 -17.88
CA VAL A 92 -2.13 2.15 -16.44
C VAL A 92 -3.41 2.09 -15.61
N GLY A 93 -3.54 1.09 -14.76
CA GLY A 93 -4.70 0.95 -13.87
C GLY A 93 -4.68 1.94 -12.70
N THR A 94 -5.86 2.38 -12.27
CA THR A 94 -6.04 3.26 -11.11
C THR A 94 -6.39 2.47 -9.85
N ASP A 95 -5.85 2.96 -8.74
CA ASP A 95 -6.12 2.48 -7.39
C ASP A 95 -7.15 3.39 -6.71
N VAL A 96 -8.21 2.81 -6.15
CA VAL A 96 -9.18 3.59 -5.37
C VAL A 96 -8.52 4.12 -4.09
N ARG A 97 -8.72 5.42 -3.83
CA ARG A 97 -8.28 6.11 -2.61
C ARG A 97 -9.50 6.79 -1.99
N ASP A 98 -10.15 6.09 -1.07
CA ASP A 98 -11.39 6.51 -0.40
C ASP A 98 -11.18 7.57 0.70
N GLY A 99 -9.92 7.86 1.06
CA GLY A 99 -9.56 8.82 2.11
C GLY A 99 -9.74 8.31 3.54
N ASN A 100 -10.28 7.11 3.74
CA ASN A 100 -10.53 6.53 5.08
C ASN A 100 -9.22 6.07 5.75
N GLY A 101 -8.20 5.75 4.97
CA GLY A 101 -6.90 5.35 5.48
C GLY A 101 -6.94 3.96 6.15
N THR A 102 -6.61 3.88 7.44
CA THR A 102 -6.64 2.60 8.17
C THR A 102 -8.04 2.35 8.71
N THR A 103 -8.66 1.26 8.31
CA THR A 103 -10.03 0.89 8.72
C THR A 103 -10.08 -0.31 9.66
N ARG A 104 -8.96 -0.98 9.89
CA ARG A 104 -8.89 -2.14 10.78
C ARG A 104 -7.54 -2.19 11.49
N VAL A 105 -7.61 -2.41 12.79
CA VAL A 105 -6.47 -2.52 13.69
C VAL A 105 -6.68 -3.71 14.61
N ILE A 106 -5.65 -4.50 14.82
CA ILE A 106 -5.67 -5.64 15.74
C ILE A 106 -4.56 -5.46 16.77
N ASN A 107 -4.88 -5.70 18.03
CA ASN A 107 -3.88 -5.95 19.06
C ASN A 107 -3.69 -7.45 19.23
N TRP A 108 -2.45 -7.90 19.09
CA TRP A 108 -2.05 -9.26 19.43
C TRP A 108 -0.75 -9.22 20.22
N CYS A 109 -0.76 -9.75 21.44
CA CYS A 109 0.43 -9.77 22.32
C CYS A 109 1.08 -8.39 22.52
N GLY A 110 0.27 -7.33 22.52
CA GLY A 110 0.69 -5.93 22.62
C GLY A 110 1.36 -5.35 21.38
N CYS A 111 1.30 -6.04 20.25
CA CYS A 111 1.61 -5.50 18.93
C CYS A 111 0.33 -5.00 18.27
N ILE A 112 0.39 -3.79 17.73
CA ILE A 112 -0.66 -3.20 16.91
C ILE A 112 -0.35 -3.53 15.46
N VAL A 113 -1.17 -4.40 14.87
CA VAL A 113 -1.06 -4.86 13.48
C VAL A 113 -2.21 -4.35 12.64
N GLN A 114 -1.92 -4.03 11.38
CA GLN A 114 -2.86 -3.50 10.42
C GLN A 114 -2.36 -3.73 8.99
N ASN A 115 -3.19 -3.43 7.98
CA ASN A 115 -2.70 -3.35 6.61
C ASN A 115 -1.60 -2.27 6.49
N PRO A 116 -0.62 -2.43 5.57
CA PRO A 116 0.44 -1.45 5.38
C PRO A 116 -0.15 -0.09 5.01
N HIS A 117 0.15 0.93 5.81
CA HIS A 117 -0.36 2.27 5.53
C HIS A 117 0.25 2.80 4.22
N PRO A 118 -0.44 3.73 3.52
CA PRO A 118 0.04 4.27 2.25
C PRO A 118 1.49 4.77 2.31
N ALA A 119 1.89 5.43 3.41
CA ALA A 119 3.27 5.90 3.54
C ALA A 119 4.33 4.78 3.63
N VAL A 120 3.99 3.56 4.09
CA VAL A 120 4.90 2.39 4.00
C VAL A 120 4.93 1.86 2.59
N ARG A 121 3.79 1.75 1.91
CA ARG A 121 3.73 1.33 0.50
C ARG A 121 4.50 2.29 -0.42
N ALA A 122 4.51 3.58 -0.11
CA ALA A 122 5.26 4.60 -0.84
C ALA A 122 6.79 4.42 -0.76
N LEU A 123 7.29 3.57 0.15
CA LEU A 123 8.71 3.20 0.21
C LEU A 123 9.11 2.20 -0.88
N GLY A 124 8.15 1.62 -1.61
CA GLY A 124 8.42 0.77 -2.77
C GLY A 124 8.78 -0.68 -2.43
N PHE A 125 8.39 -1.18 -1.26
CA PHE A 125 8.64 -2.58 -0.87
C PHE A 125 7.44 -3.20 -0.16
N LEU A 126 7.04 -4.40 -0.61
CA LEU A 126 6.16 -5.32 0.09
C LEU A 126 6.74 -6.74 -0.01
N PRO A 127 6.68 -7.55 1.06
CA PRO A 127 7.05 -8.96 1.00
C PRO A 127 6.20 -9.75 0.01
N ALA A 128 6.83 -10.67 -0.72
CA ALA A 128 6.16 -11.54 -1.68
C ALA A 128 5.36 -12.66 -0.99
N GLU A 129 5.76 -13.04 0.22
CA GLU A 129 5.15 -14.12 1.01
C GLU A 129 3.79 -13.73 1.62
N GLY A 130 3.51 -12.43 1.72
CA GLY A 130 2.32 -11.90 2.36
C GLY A 130 2.62 -10.55 3.00
N HIS A 131 1.72 -9.58 2.84
CA HIS A 131 1.97 -8.22 3.29
C HIS A 131 0.76 -7.52 3.89
N GLY A 132 -0.33 -8.23 4.20
CA GLY A 132 -1.51 -7.65 4.86
C GLY A 132 -1.35 -7.46 6.38
N VAL A 133 -0.34 -8.05 7.02
CA VAL A 133 -0.14 -7.96 8.47
C VAL A 133 1.13 -7.19 8.81
N TYR A 134 1.02 -5.86 8.84
CA TYR A 134 2.14 -4.97 9.17
C TYR A 134 2.12 -4.57 10.65
N VAL A 135 3.26 -4.73 11.34
CA VAL A 135 3.42 -4.28 12.73
C VAL A 135 3.68 -2.77 12.74
N ALA A 136 2.65 -1.99 13.05
CA ALA A 136 2.71 -0.54 13.09
C ALA A 136 3.33 -0.02 14.40
N ARG A 137 2.98 -0.65 15.52
CA ARG A 137 3.43 -0.25 16.86
C ARG A 137 3.50 -1.46 17.79
N TRP A 138 4.27 -1.34 18.86
CA TRP A 138 4.25 -2.27 19.98
C TRP A 138 4.16 -1.50 21.30
N CYS A 139 3.68 -2.17 22.33
CA CYS A 139 3.54 -1.61 23.67
C CYS A 139 4.70 -2.07 24.57
N HIS A 140 5.27 -1.15 25.35
CA HIS A 140 6.36 -1.49 26.27
C HIS A 140 5.89 -2.50 27.34
N GLY A 141 6.74 -3.46 27.64
CA GLY A 141 6.43 -4.55 28.57
C GLY A 141 5.51 -5.65 28.01
N SER A 142 5.04 -5.53 26.76
CA SER A 142 4.26 -6.60 26.14
C SER A 142 5.12 -7.81 25.74
N PRO A 143 4.51 -8.99 25.51
CA PRO A 143 5.23 -10.11 24.90
C PRO A 143 5.86 -9.72 23.57
N GLY A 144 5.15 -8.96 22.72
CA GLY A 144 5.70 -8.43 21.48
C GLY A 144 7.02 -7.66 21.67
N ASN A 145 7.09 -6.78 22.68
CA ASN A 145 8.32 -6.08 23.04
C ASN A 145 9.40 -7.03 23.55
N ARG A 146 9.04 -7.95 24.46
CA ARG A 146 9.98 -8.86 25.12
C ARG A 146 10.66 -9.83 24.15
N TYR A 147 9.93 -10.25 23.11
CA TYR A 147 10.37 -11.25 22.14
C TYR A 147 10.82 -10.65 20.80
N GLY A 148 10.91 -9.32 20.68
CA GLY A 148 11.49 -8.65 19.50
C GLY A 148 10.54 -8.42 18.32
N LEU A 149 9.22 -8.56 18.52
CA LEU A 149 8.21 -8.24 17.51
C LEU A 149 7.92 -6.73 17.49
N HIS A 150 8.91 -5.96 17.02
CA HIS A 150 8.86 -4.49 16.90
C HIS A 150 8.18 -4.01 15.62
N SER A 151 8.09 -2.69 15.40
CA SER A 151 7.55 -2.13 14.16
C SER A 151 8.47 -2.32 12.95
N ARG A 152 7.96 -1.96 11.76
CA ARG A 152 8.67 -2.03 10.47
C ARG A 152 8.96 -3.45 10.00
N GLN A 153 8.06 -4.37 10.31
CA GLN A 153 8.09 -5.73 9.81
C GLN A 153 6.67 -6.23 9.54
N TRP A 154 6.55 -7.16 8.62
CA TRP A 154 5.33 -7.89 8.34
C TRP A 154 5.39 -9.25 9.03
N ILE A 155 4.26 -9.67 9.59
CA ILE A 155 4.06 -11.05 10.02
C ILE A 155 3.58 -11.82 8.79
N VAL A 156 4.38 -12.78 8.34
CA VAL A 156 4.08 -13.55 7.12
C VAL A 156 3.67 -14.98 7.43
N GLU A 157 3.96 -15.46 8.65
CA GLU A 157 3.61 -16.79 9.10
C GLU A 157 3.51 -16.85 10.63
N VAL A 158 2.54 -17.61 11.12
CA VAL A 158 2.36 -17.94 12.53
C VAL A 158 2.21 -19.46 12.67
N ASN A 159 3.10 -20.11 13.44
CA ASN A 159 3.14 -21.57 13.64
C ASN A 159 3.15 -22.41 12.35
N GLY A 160 3.82 -21.95 11.28
CA GLY A 160 3.82 -22.65 9.99
C GLY A 160 2.67 -22.25 9.06
N ASN A 161 1.66 -21.52 9.54
CA ASN A 161 0.51 -21.10 8.75
C ASN A 161 0.76 -19.71 8.15
N PRO A 162 0.66 -19.54 6.81
CA PRO A 162 0.78 -18.24 6.16
C PRO A 162 -0.29 -17.25 6.63
N THR A 163 0.08 -15.98 6.76
CA THR A 163 -0.83 -14.89 7.15
C THR A 163 -0.85 -13.78 6.09
N PRO A 164 -1.45 -14.02 4.91
CA PRO A 164 -1.43 -13.06 3.81
C PRO A 164 -2.19 -11.77 4.13
N ASP A 165 -3.21 -11.85 4.99
CA ASP A 165 -4.09 -10.76 5.39
C ASP A 165 -4.46 -10.83 6.89
N LEU A 166 -5.17 -9.81 7.36
CA LEU A 166 -5.58 -9.69 8.77
C LEU A 166 -6.63 -10.74 9.18
N ASP A 167 -7.40 -11.30 8.26
CA ASP A 167 -8.39 -12.34 8.58
C ASP A 167 -7.70 -13.68 8.81
N ALA A 168 -6.83 -14.11 7.89
CA ALA A 168 -5.98 -15.29 8.06
C ALA A 168 -5.12 -15.19 9.33
N PHE A 169 -4.61 -13.99 9.64
CA PHE A 169 -3.88 -13.74 10.88
C PHE A 169 -4.74 -13.96 12.14
N LEU A 170 -5.97 -13.43 12.18
CA LEU A 170 -6.87 -13.66 13.31
C LEU A 170 -7.29 -15.13 13.41
N ASP A 171 -7.53 -15.79 12.28
CA ASP A 171 -7.92 -17.19 12.24
C ASP A 171 -6.85 -18.10 12.82
N VAL A 172 -5.56 -17.80 12.60
CA VAL A 172 -4.47 -18.56 13.20
C VAL A 172 -4.25 -18.18 14.67
N THR A 173 -4.29 -16.89 15.01
CA THR A 173 -3.95 -16.43 16.37
C THR A 173 -5.05 -16.69 17.40
N LYS A 174 -6.32 -16.80 16.99
CA LYS A 174 -7.43 -17.14 17.90
C LYS A 174 -7.38 -18.59 18.41
N GLU A 175 -6.67 -19.48 17.71
CA GLU A 175 -6.53 -20.89 18.12
C GLU A 175 -5.39 -21.08 19.14
N ILE A 176 -4.57 -20.05 19.37
CA ILE A 176 -3.41 -20.12 20.28
C ILE A 176 -3.90 -19.84 21.71
N GLU A 177 -3.57 -20.72 22.66
CA GLU A 177 -3.96 -20.55 24.06
C GLU A 177 -3.05 -19.57 24.81
N SER A 178 -3.50 -19.11 25.98
CA SER A 178 -2.61 -18.35 26.86
C SER A 178 -1.43 -19.22 27.28
N ASP A 179 -0.28 -18.59 27.46
CA ASP A 179 1.00 -19.21 27.81
C ASP A 179 1.65 -20.12 26.76
N ASP A 180 1.02 -20.34 25.61
CA ASP A 180 1.62 -21.07 24.50
C ASP A 180 2.78 -20.30 23.86
N PHE A 181 3.79 -21.05 23.42
CA PHE A 181 4.86 -20.53 22.59
C PHE A 181 4.45 -20.60 21.11
N VAL A 182 4.67 -19.48 20.42
CA VAL A 182 4.29 -19.24 19.04
C VAL A 182 5.55 -18.96 18.24
N ARG A 183 5.74 -19.66 17.13
CA ARG A 183 6.78 -19.35 16.15
C ARG A 183 6.23 -18.34 15.15
N VAL A 184 6.86 -17.18 15.05
CA VAL A 184 6.45 -16.10 14.14
C VAL A 184 7.57 -15.89 13.12
N ARG A 185 7.24 -15.99 11.84
CA ARG A 185 8.14 -15.56 10.76
C ARG A 185 7.74 -14.15 10.36
N THR A 186 8.73 -13.28 10.28
CA THR A 186 8.55 -11.90 9.86
C THR A 186 9.47 -11.56 8.69
N VAL A 187 9.12 -10.51 7.97
CA VAL A 187 9.98 -9.88 6.97
C VAL A 187 10.13 -8.42 7.36
N HIS A 188 11.35 -7.93 7.48
CA HIS A 188 11.61 -6.52 7.77
C HIS A 188 11.41 -5.63 6.55
N LEU A 189 11.27 -4.32 6.77
CA LEU A 189 11.19 -3.29 5.73
C LEU A 189 12.35 -3.30 4.72
N ASN A 190 13.51 -3.85 5.10
CA ASN A 190 14.67 -4.02 4.22
C ASN A 190 14.71 -5.39 3.51
N GLY A 191 13.62 -6.16 3.54
CA GLY A 191 13.48 -7.48 2.93
C GLY A 191 14.15 -8.61 3.69
N LYS A 192 14.76 -8.38 4.86
CA LYS A 192 15.39 -9.45 5.63
C LYS A 192 14.34 -10.30 6.37
N PRO A 193 14.27 -11.61 6.11
CA PRO A 193 13.41 -12.50 6.88
C PRO A 193 13.99 -12.72 8.28
N CYS A 194 13.12 -12.89 9.27
CA CYS A 194 13.47 -13.22 10.64
C CYS A 194 12.48 -14.27 11.17
N VAL A 195 12.93 -15.10 12.11
CA VAL A 195 12.07 -16.03 12.85
C VAL A 195 12.27 -15.75 14.33
N LEU A 196 11.18 -15.52 15.04
CA LEU A 196 11.17 -15.31 16.48
C LEU A 196 10.16 -16.23 17.15
N THR A 197 10.37 -16.46 18.44
CA THR A 197 9.41 -17.15 19.30
C THR A 197 8.77 -16.13 20.22
N LEU A 198 7.46 -16.19 20.39
CA LEU A 198 6.68 -15.32 21.27
C LEU A 198 5.83 -16.18 22.20
N LYS A 199 5.75 -15.83 23.48
CA LYS A 199 4.82 -16.48 24.42
C LYS A 199 3.54 -15.65 24.53
N GLN A 200 2.38 -16.24 24.26
CA GLN A 200 1.10 -15.54 24.32
C GLN A 200 0.69 -15.28 25.78
N ASP A 201 0.13 -14.10 26.04
CA ASP A 201 -0.34 -13.68 27.36
C ASP A 201 -1.72 -13.03 27.19
N LEU A 202 -2.78 -13.79 27.42
CA LEU A 202 -4.15 -13.29 27.31
C LEU A 202 -4.64 -12.61 28.59
N HIS A 203 -3.92 -12.72 29.70
CA HIS A 203 -4.28 -12.08 30.96
C HIS A 203 -4.06 -10.57 30.89
N TYR A 204 -2.88 -10.15 30.45
CA TYR A 204 -2.54 -8.72 30.32
C TYR A 204 -2.71 -8.19 28.89
N TRP A 205 -2.62 -9.07 27.89
CA TRP A 205 -2.63 -8.67 26.47
C TRP A 205 -3.65 -9.46 25.64
N PRO A 206 -4.97 -9.34 25.95
CA PRO A 206 -6.00 -10.01 25.18
C PRO A 206 -5.95 -9.62 23.70
N THR A 207 -6.33 -10.54 22.83
CA THR A 207 -6.44 -10.27 21.39
C THR A 207 -7.75 -9.54 21.14
N TRP A 208 -7.68 -8.35 20.57
CA TRP A 208 -8.85 -7.55 20.22
C TRP A 208 -8.65 -6.88 18.87
N GLU A 209 -9.76 -6.54 18.21
CA GLU A 209 -9.77 -5.76 16.98
C GLU A 209 -10.61 -4.49 17.14
N VAL A 210 -10.25 -3.48 16.37
CA VAL A 210 -11.00 -2.25 16.20
C VAL A 210 -11.21 -2.04 14.71
N ARG A 211 -12.47 -1.96 14.29
CA ARG A 211 -12.88 -1.78 12.89
C ARG A 211 -13.62 -0.46 12.71
N PHE A 212 -13.27 0.28 11.68
CA PHE A 212 -13.98 1.46 11.21
C PHE A 212 -15.09 1.02 10.26
N ASP A 213 -16.30 1.50 10.53
CA ASP A 213 -17.46 1.35 9.67
C ASP A 213 -17.61 2.66 8.88
N PRO A 214 -17.32 2.67 7.57
CA PRO A 214 -17.34 3.89 6.76
C PRO A 214 -18.76 4.44 6.56
N ASP A 215 -19.80 3.61 6.61
CA ASP A 215 -21.19 4.04 6.42
C ASP A 215 -21.70 4.84 7.64
N THR A 216 -21.25 4.44 8.83
CA THR A 216 -21.64 5.11 10.09
C THR A 216 -20.59 6.07 10.62
N ALA A 217 -19.40 6.10 10.01
CA ALA A 217 -18.22 6.81 10.50
C ALA A 217 -17.84 6.48 11.97
N MET A 218 -18.13 5.25 12.41
CA MET A 218 -17.91 4.81 13.79
C MET A 218 -16.86 3.72 13.87
N TRP A 219 -16.14 3.71 15.00
CA TRP A 219 -15.23 2.62 15.34
C TRP A 219 -15.91 1.62 16.28
N ARG A 220 -15.79 0.33 15.97
CA ARG A 220 -16.28 -0.76 16.79
C ARG A 220 -15.12 -1.57 17.34
N HIS A 221 -15.08 -1.70 18.65
CA HIS A 221 -14.14 -2.56 19.36
C HIS A 221 -14.75 -3.94 19.57
N LYS A 222 -13.97 -5.00 19.34
CA LYS A 222 -14.36 -6.39 19.57
C LYS A 222 -13.20 -7.17 20.16
N THR A 223 -13.42 -7.79 21.32
CA THR A 223 -12.48 -8.76 21.87
C THR A 223 -12.59 -10.06 21.05
N ILE A 224 -11.45 -10.55 20.57
CA ILE A 224 -11.34 -11.78 19.77
C ILE A 224 -11.05 -12.96 20.68
N LYS A 225 -10.05 -12.81 21.56
CA LYS A 225 -9.68 -13.83 22.54
C LYS A 225 -9.19 -13.18 23.82
N ALA A 226 -9.74 -13.65 24.93
CA ALA A 226 -9.33 -13.30 26.28
C ALA A 226 -9.30 -14.59 27.11
N LEU A 227 -8.70 -14.50 28.30
CA LEU A 227 -8.56 -15.62 29.23
C LEU A 227 -9.91 -16.06 29.83
#